data_AF-Q9M7W8-F1
#
_entry.id   AF-Q9M7W8-F1
#
_cell.length_a   1.000
_cell.length_b   1.000
_cell.length_c   1.000
_cell.angle_alpha   90.00
_cell.angle_beta   90.00
_cell.angle_gamma   90.00
#
_symmetry.space_group_name_H-M   'P 1'
#
loop_
_entity.id
_entity.type
_entity.pdbx_description
1 polymer ?
#
loop_
_entity_poly.entity_id
_entity_poly.type
_entity_poly.pdbx_seq_one_letter_code
_entity_poly.pdbx_strand_id
1 'polypeptide(L)'
;MFAKKPESKFGCFFNIFGVLRSRSSRWRKASKCKLYIQNLLCSVNLHRNRRECMVRQSRSDIAQLLSYGRYSEALPKAKQFYEDERRLSAYDQVELFCTTILQNISSLKYENNVDLLPEETKKAMAGIIFAASRIGELEDLQHIRSFFVQRFGLKFDKECVDLRQGNVVGFEIVKILNTNMRGDEITHIVRELSHKYKTNITTSTDSISEDLASSDDLGIADSDAMKVEKMKRALRRKKVMKENSKFLHPNLRESQGRDRSFRR
;
A
#
# COMPACT_ATOMS: atom_id res chain seq x y z
N MET A 1 -83.66 23.10 -28.71
CA MET A 1 -82.38 23.17 -27.98
C MET A 1 -81.27 22.87 -29.00
N PHE A 2 -80.73 23.89 -29.67
CA PHE A 2 -79.42 24.53 -29.38
C PHE A 2 -78.29 23.50 -29.28
N ALA A 3 -77.16 23.53 -30.00
CA ALA A 3 -76.60 24.45 -30.98
C ALA A 3 -75.44 23.72 -31.72
N LYS A 4 -75.09 24.21 -32.92
CA LYS A 4 -73.84 23.94 -33.65
C LYS A 4 -72.71 24.84 -33.12
N LYS A 5 -71.44 24.42 -33.38
CA LYS A 5 -70.12 25.12 -33.36
C LYS A 5 -69.30 25.14 -32.05
N PRO A 6 -67.96 25.40 -32.10
CA PRO A 6 -66.97 25.27 -33.20
C PRO A 6 -65.59 24.69 -32.76
N GLU A 7 -64.72 24.44 -33.75
CA GLU A 7 -63.26 24.36 -33.57
C GLU A 7 -62.69 25.63 -32.91
N SER A 8 -61.66 25.46 -32.07
CA SER A 8 -60.79 26.54 -31.60
C SER A 8 -59.33 26.24 -31.93
N LYS A 9 -58.78 26.98 -32.90
CA LYS A 9 -57.33 27.21 -33.06
C LYS A 9 -56.95 28.43 -32.22
N PHE A 10 -56.05 28.29 -31.26
CA PHE A 10 -55.18 29.32 -30.64
C PHE A 10 -54.24 28.53 -29.71
N GLY A 11 -52.94 28.68 -29.63
CA GLY A 11 -51.98 29.61 -30.20
C GLY A 11 -50.64 29.25 -29.56
N CYS A 12 -49.55 29.40 -30.30
CA CYS A 12 -48.19 29.22 -29.82
C CYS A 12 -47.93 30.04 -28.55
N PHE A 13 -47.46 29.39 -27.49
CA PHE A 13 -46.47 30.00 -26.61
C PHE A 13 -45.33 29.01 -26.40
N PHE A 14 -44.29 29.23 -27.20
CA PHE A 14 -42.92 28.89 -26.85
C PHE A 14 -42.67 29.34 -25.41
N ASN A 15 -42.72 28.43 -24.44
CA ASN A 15 -42.06 28.67 -23.17
C ASN A 15 -40.58 28.36 -23.34
N ILE A 16 -39.91 29.36 -23.91
CA ILE A 16 -38.52 29.70 -23.62
C ILE A 16 -38.50 30.14 -22.15
N PHE A 17 -38.60 29.17 -21.25
CA PHE A 17 -38.05 29.32 -19.91
C PHE A 17 -36.85 28.40 -19.89
N GLY A 18 -35.71 28.99 -20.22
CA GLY A 18 -34.41 28.43 -19.88
C GLY A 18 -34.45 28.07 -18.41
N VAL A 19 -34.60 26.77 -18.14
CA VAL A 19 -34.20 26.22 -16.85
C VAL A 19 -32.70 26.40 -16.85
N LEU A 20 -32.30 27.48 -16.20
CA LEU A 20 -30.96 27.80 -15.77
C LEU A 20 -30.40 26.52 -15.14
N ARG A 21 -29.70 25.74 -15.96
CA ARG A 21 -29.11 24.47 -15.57
C ARG A 21 -28.13 24.81 -14.46
N SER A 22 -28.52 24.50 -13.22
CA SER A 22 -27.84 24.87 -12.00
C SER A 22 -26.33 24.68 -12.15
N ARG A 23 -25.62 25.80 -12.31
CA ARG A 23 -24.18 25.87 -12.53
C ARG A 23 -23.45 25.68 -11.21
N SER A 24 -23.58 24.49 -10.62
CA SER A 24 -22.68 24.01 -9.58
C SER A 24 -22.59 22.48 -9.59
N SER A 25 -22.15 21.90 -10.72
CA SER A 25 -21.87 20.45 -10.82
C SER A 25 -20.52 20.05 -10.20
N ARG A 26 -19.78 20.99 -9.61
CA ARG A 26 -18.44 20.77 -9.08
C ARG A 26 -18.49 19.95 -7.80
N TRP A 27 -17.80 18.81 -7.77
CA TRP A 27 -17.72 17.96 -6.59
C TRP A 27 -16.95 18.66 -5.45
N ARG A 28 -17.67 19.27 -4.50
CA ARG A 28 -17.08 20.00 -3.35
C ARG A 28 -16.17 19.13 -2.47
N LYS A 29 -16.43 17.83 -2.42
CA LYS A 29 -15.65 16.86 -1.62
C LYS A 29 -14.40 16.33 -2.36
N ALA A 30 -14.18 16.72 -3.61
CA ALA A 30 -13.04 16.24 -4.41
C ALA A 30 -11.68 16.51 -3.73
N SER A 31 -11.50 17.70 -3.12
CA SER A 31 -10.25 18.02 -2.41
C SER A 31 -10.03 17.14 -1.19
N LYS A 32 -11.10 16.80 -0.45
CA LYS A 32 -11.02 15.87 0.68
C LYS A 32 -10.73 14.46 0.20
N CYS A 33 -11.42 13.99 -0.84
CA CYS A 33 -11.16 12.69 -1.45
C CYS A 33 -9.71 12.57 -1.92
N LYS A 34 -9.17 13.61 -2.58
CA LYS A 34 -7.76 13.68 -2.98
C LYS A 34 -6.82 13.50 -1.78
N LEU A 35 -7.07 14.21 -0.67
CA LEU A 35 -6.28 14.09 0.55
C LEU A 35 -6.32 12.67 1.12
N TYR A 36 -7.51 12.06 1.20
CA TYR A 36 -7.63 10.68 1.68
C TYR A 36 -6.92 9.67 0.77
N ILE A 37 -6.91 9.88 -0.55
CA ILE A 37 -6.14 9.04 -1.47
C ILE A 37 -4.62 9.20 -1.22
N GLN A 38 -4.15 10.41 -0.95
CA GLN A 38 -2.74 10.64 -0.60
C GLN A 38 -2.36 9.99 0.74
N ASN A 39 -3.25 10.07 1.73
CA ASN A 39 -3.08 9.38 3.01
C ASN A 39 -3.07 7.86 2.82
N LEU A 40 -3.99 7.33 2.01
CA LEU A 40 -4.04 5.91 1.67
C LEU A 40 -2.73 5.43 1.05
N LEU A 41 -2.11 6.20 0.15
CA LEU A 41 -0.81 5.84 -0.43
C LEU A 41 0.29 5.73 0.66
N CYS A 42 0.30 6.64 1.63
CA CYS A 42 1.20 6.57 2.77
C CYS A 42 0.94 5.33 3.63
N SER A 43 -0.33 5.08 3.97
CA SER A 43 -0.78 3.91 4.72
C SER A 43 -0.41 2.61 4.01
N VAL A 44 -0.67 2.50 2.70
CA VAL A 44 -0.30 1.35 1.86
C VAL A 44 1.20 1.09 1.93
N ASN A 45 2.04 2.13 1.79
CA ASN A 45 3.50 1.96 1.89
C ASN A 45 3.94 1.46 3.28
N LEU A 46 3.35 1.99 4.36
CA LEU A 46 3.63 1.51 5.72
C LEU A 46 3.27 0.02 5.88
N HIS A 47 2.06 -0.35 5.46
CA HIS A 47 1.58 -1.73 5.53
C HIS A 47 2.38 -2.67 4.63
N ARG A 48 2.80 -2.23 3.44
CA ARG A 48 3.69 -2.97 2.53
C ARG A 48 5.02 -3.27 3.22
N ASN A 49 5.71 -2.26 3.73
CA ASN A 49 7.01 -2.43 4.39
C ASN A 49 6.94 -3.42 5.56
N ARG A 50 5.89 -3.35 6.37
CA ARG A 50 5.65 -4.30 7.45
C ARG A 50 5.46 -5.72 6.91
N ARG A 51 4.64 -5.90 5.87
CA ARG A 51 4.34 -7.21 5.28
C ARG A 51 5.56 -7.83 4.59
N GLU A 52 6.36 -7.03 3.90
CA GLU A 52 7.62 -7.49 3.31
C GLU A 52 8.58 -8.07 4.37
N CYS A 53 8.68 -7.44 5.53
CA CYS A 53 9.44 -7.99 6.65
C CYS A 53 8.88 -9.34 7.11
N MET A 54 7.55 -9.48 7.20
CA MET A 54 6.89 -10.75 7.55
C MET A 54 7.15 -11.84 6.50
N VAL A 55 7.14 -11.50 5.21
CA VAL A 55 7.46 -12.42 4.11
C VAL A 55 8.92 -12.88 4.20
N ARG A 56 9.87 -11.95 4.40
CA ARG A 56 11.30 -12.27 4.56
C ARG A 56 11.53 -13.19 5.77
N GLN A 57 10.89 -12.89 6.90
CA GLN A 57 11.00 -13.71 8.10
C GLN A 57 10.40 -15.10 7.89
N SER A 58 9.17 -15.19 7.36
CA SER A 58 8.50 -16.46 7.11
C SER A 58 9.31 -17.34 6.17
N ARG A 59 9.92 -16.76 5.14
CA ARG A 59 10.82 -17.48 4.23
C ARG A 59 12.04 -18.06 4.95
N SER A 60 12.66 -17.29 5.86
CA SER A 60 13.79 -17.77 6.67
C SER A 60 13.37 -18.89 7.60
N ASP A 61 12.25 -18.74 8.30
CA ASP A 61 11.71 -19.75 9.21
C ASP A 61 11.38 -21.06 8.48
N ILE A 62 10.74 -20.97 7.31
CA ILE A 62 10.43 -22.14 6.48
C ILE A 62 11.72 -22.85 6.07
N ALA A 63 12.73 -22.11 5.62
CA ALA A 63 14.02 -22.69 5.23
C ALA A 63 14.69 -23.43 6.41
N GLN A 64 14.68 -22.85 7.61
CA GLN A 64 15.20 -23.49 8.82
C GLN A 64 14.41 -24.74 9.20
N LEU A 65 13.07 -24.69 9.19
CA LEU A 65 12.26 -25.87 9.50
C LEU A 65 12.50 -27.02 8.50
N LEU A 66 12.71 -26.68 7.23
CA LEU A 66 13.02 -27.66 6.20
C LEU A 66 14.42 -28.27 6.35
N SER A 67 15.42 -27.53 6.84
CA SER A 67 16.74 -28.10 7.12
C SER A 67 16.71 -29.09 8.29
N TYR A 68 15.81 -28.89 9.25
CA TYR A 68 15.56 -29.83 10.36
C TYR A 68 14.55 -30.94 10.04
N GLY A 69 14.02 -31.01 8.81
CA GLY A 69 13.02 -32.01 8.43
C GLY A 69 11.62 -31.84 9.07
N ARG A 70 11.33 -30.68 9.65
CA ARG A 70 10.07 -30.38 10.37
C ARG A 70 8.98 -29.87 9.42
N TYR A 71 8.56 -30.72 8.49
CA TYR A 71 7.60 -30.37 7.44
C TYR A 71 6.22 -29.95 7.96
N SER A 72 5.71 -30.63 8.99
CA SER A 72 4.40 -30.34 9.59
C SER A 72 4.30 -28.90 10.10
N GLU A 73 5.39 -28.34 10.61
CA GLU A 73 5.47 -26.96 11.11
C GLU A 73 5.75 -25.94 9.99
N ALA A 74 6.40 -26.38 8.91
CA ALA A 74 6.65 -25.53 7.74
C ALA A 74 5.36 -25.24 6.97
N LEU A 75 4.40 -26.17 6.93
CA LEU A 75 3.13 -26.01 6.21
C LEU A 75 2.31 -24.78 6.65
N PRO A 76 1.97 -24.59 7.95
CA PRO A 76 1.22 -23.41 8.38
C PRO A 76 1.99 -22.11 8.15
N LYS A 77 3.33 -22.12 8.26
CA LYS A 77 4.16 -20.95 7.92
C LYS A 77 4.16 -20.64 6.43
N ALA A 78 4.17 -21.65 5.56
CA ALA A 78 4.08 -21.47 4.11
C ALA A 78 2.71 -20.92 3.68
N LYS A 79 1.63 -21.35 4.36
CA LYS A 79 0.31 -20.74 4.18
C LYS A 79 0.33 -19.25 4.55
N GLN A 80 0.91 -18.89 5.68
CA GLN A 80 1.02 -17.49 6.10
C GLN A 80 1.89 -16.68 5.13
N PHE A 81 3.02 -17.23 4.69
CA PHE A 81 3.88 -16.64 3.67
C PHE A 81 3.11 -16.28 2.40
N TYR A 82 2.29 -17.22 1.89
CA TYR A 82 1.44 -16.95 0.72
C TYR A 82 0.39 -15.87 0.98
N GLU A 83 -0.28 -15.91 2.14
CA GLU A 83 -1.29 -14.89 2.49
C GLU A 83 -0.68 -13.48 2.56
N ASP A 84 0.58 -13.39 3.02
CA ASP A 84 1.34 -12.14 3.08
C ASP A 84 1.79 -11.68 1.68
N GLU A 85 2.27 -12.58 0.82
CA GLU A 85 2.58 -12.26 -0.60
C GLU A 85 1.34 -11.82 -1.37
N ARG A 86 0.22 -12.54 -1.21
CA ARG A 86 -1.07 -12.18 -1.82
C ARG A 86 -1.54 -10.79 -1.36
N ARG A 87 -1.34 -10.45 -0.09
CA ARG A 87 -1.63 -9.10 0.43
C ARG A 87 -0.73 -8.03 -0.16
N LEU A 88 0.55 -8.30 -0.38
CA LEU A 88 1.45 -7.39 -1.09
C LEU A 88 0.93 -7.11 -2.51
N SER A 89 0.54 -8.14 -3.26
CA SER A 89 -0.05 -7.95 -4.59
C SER A 89 -1.35 -7.13 -4.57
N ALA A 90 -2.17 -7.28 -3.52
CA ALA A 90 -3.37 -6.46 -3.35
C ALA A 90 -3.02 -4.98 -3.13
N TYR A 91 -1.96 -4.68 -2.37
CA TYR A 91 -1.49 -3.30 -2.18
C TYR A 91 -0.97 -2.67 -3.47
N ASP A 92 -0.29 -3.44 -4.31
CA ASP A 92 0.18 -2.95 -5.63
C ASP A 92 -1.00 -2.50 -6.51
N GLN A 93 -2.08 -3.28 -6.53
CA GLN A 93 -3.32 -2.91 -7.24
C GLN A 93 -3.98 -1.66 -6.63
N VAL A 94 -4.04 -1.56 -5.30
CA VAL A 94 -4.61 -0.38 -4.62
C VAL A 94 -3.81 0.89 -4.94
N GLU A 95 -2.48 0.81 -4.93
CA GLU A 95 -1.59 1.93 -5.29
C GLU A 95 -1.80 2.36 -6.74
N LEU A 96 -1.93 1.40 -7.67
CA LEU A 96 -2.24 1.67 -9.07
C LEU A 96 -3.57 2.42 -9.21
N PHE A 97 -4.64 1.93 -8.57
CA PHE A 97 -5.95 2.58 -8.63
C PHE A 97 -5.91 4.00 -8.05
N CYS A 98 -5.23 4.20 -6.92
CA CYS A 98 -5.05 5.52 -6.32
C CYS A 98 -4.36 6.49 -7.29
N THR A 99 -3.30 6.04 -7.95
CA THR A 99 -2.55 6.83 -8.92
C THR A 99 -3.42 7.21 -10.13
N THR A 100 -4.16 6.25 -10.69
CA THR A 100 -5.09 6.49 -11.81
C THR A 100 -6.18 7.50 -11.44
N ILE A 101 -6.74 7.42 -10.23
CA ILE A 101 -7.76 8.37 -9.76
C ILE A 101 -7.18 9.77 -9.57
N LEU A 102 -5.96 9.88 -9.01
CA LEU A 102 -5.29 11.17 -8.84
C LEU A 102 -4.98 11.86 -10.17
N GLN A 103 -4.54 11.10 -11.18
CA GLN A 103 -4.30 11.61 -12.54
C GLN A 103 -5.58 12.15 -13.19
N ASN A 104 -6.72 11.49 -12.94
CA ASN A 104 -8.02 11.85 -13.52
C ASN A 104 -8.96 12.62 -12.57
N ILE A 105 -8.41 13.20 -11.48
CA ILE A 105 -9.20 13.84 -10.43
C ILE A 105 -10.01 15.05 -10.95
N SER A 106 -9.50 15.71 -11.99
CA SER A 106 -10.19 16.81 -12.66
C SER A 106 -11.47 16.34 -13.34
N SER A 107 -11.44 15.21 -14.05
CA SER A 107 -12.61 14.61 -14.70
C SER A 107 -13.68 14.24 -13.66
N LEU A 108 -13.26 13.62 -12.54
CA LEU A 108 -14.14 13.26 -11.42
C LEU A 108 -14.79 14.48 -10.74
N LYS A 109 -14.12 15.62 -10.78
CA LYS A 109 -14.61 16.86 -10.17
C LYS A 109 -15.78 17.47 -10.95
N TYR A 110 -15.84 17.29 -12.26
CA TYR A 110 -16.82 17.93 -13.14
C TYR A 110 -17.91 16.97 -13.63
N GLU A 111 -17.58 15.69 -13.80
CA GLU A 111 -18.53 14.68 -14.26
C GLU A 111 -19.22 14.00 -13.08
N ASN A 112 -20.55 13.90 -13.16
CA ASN A 112 -21.39 13.33 -12.11
C ASN A 112 -21.82 11.89 -12.44
N ASN A 113 -21.85 11.54 -13.73
CA ASN A 113 -22.31 10.25 -14.19
C ASN A 113 -21.11 9.31 -14.33
N VAL A 114 -21.20 8.12 -13.75
CA VAL A 114 -20.11 7.13 -13.82
C VAL A 114 -19.79 6.82 -15.27
N ASP A 115 -20.81 6.61 -16.12
CA ASP A 115 -20.66 6.14 -17.51
C ASP A 115 -19.84 7.09 -18.41
N LEU A 116 -19.83 8.39 -18.10
CA LEU A 116 -19.10 9.42 -18.84
C LEU A 116 -17.63 9.54 -18.41
N LEU A 117 -17.22 8.84 -17.36
CA LEU A 117 -15.83 8.82 -16.92
C LEU A 117 -14.96 7.92 -17.82
N PRO A 118 -13.66 8.24 -17.96
CA PRO A 118 -12.72 7.35 -18.63
C PRO A 118 -12.77 5.94 -18.04
N GLU A 119 -12.67 4.92 -18.90
CA GLU A 119 -12.79 3.51 -18.51
C GLU A 119 -11.82 3.15 -17.37
N GLU A 120 -10.58 3.59 -17.47
CA GLU A 120 -9.55 3.35 -16.45
C GLU A 120 -9.90 4.00 -15.10
N THR A 121 -10.55 5.16 -15.11
CA THR A 121 -11.00 5.81 -13.86
C THR A 121 -12.17 5.05 -13.24
N LYS A 122 -13.12 4.58 -14.05
CA LYS A 122 -14.24 3.75 -13.58
C LYS A 122 -13.75 2.46 -12.92
N LYS A 123 -12.83 1.75 -13.61
CA LYS A 123 -12.20 0.52 -13.09
C LYS A 123 -11.44 0.78 -11.80
N ALA A 124 -10.66 1.86 -11.72
CA ALA A 124 -9.92 2.21 -10.51
C ALA A 124 -10.85 2.50 -9.32
N MET A 125 -11.93 3.26 -9.55
CA MET A 125 -12.92 3.52 -8.50
C MET A 125 -13.62 2.24 -8.02
N ALA A 126 -14.06 1.40 -8.95
CA ALA A 126 -14.69 0.12 -8.63
C ALA A 126 -13.73 -0.81 -7.88
N GLY A 127 -12.46 -0.83 -8.29
CA GLY A 127 -11.37 -1.54 -7.61
C GLY A 127 -11.15 -1.06 -6.18
N ILE A 128 -11.16 0.25 -5.92
CA ILE A 128 -11.07 0.81 -4.56
C ILE A 128 -12.28 0.43 -3.71
N ILE A 129 -13.51 0.50 -4.25
CA ILE A 129 -14.73 0.10 -3.53
C ILE A 129 -14.67 -1.39 -3.16
N PHE A 130 -14.29 -2.24 -4.12
CA PHE A 130 -14.14 -3.66 -3.90
C PHE A 130 -13.05 -3.97 -2.87
N ALA A 131 -11.88 -3.35 -2.99
CA ALA A 131 -10.77 -3.49 -2.04
C ALA A 131 -11.18 -3.05 -0.62
N ALA A 132 -11.89 -1.93 -0.48
CA ALA A 132 -12.42 -1.48 0.79
C ALA A 132 -13.33 -2.53 1.44
N SER A 133 -14.10 -3.31 0.67
CA SER A 133 -14.94 -4.37 1.26
C SER A 133 -14.15 -5.54 1.86
N ARG A 134 -12.89 -5.76 1.44
CA ARG A 134 -12.08 -6.93 1.81
C ARG A 134 -10.85 -6.61 2.66
N ILE A 135 -10.30 -5.40 2.55
CA ILE A 135 -9.11 -4.95 3.27
C ILE A 135 -9.54 -4.04 4.42
N GLY A 136 -9.72 -4.62 5.61
CA GLY A 136 -10.17 -3.89 6.80
C GLY A 136 -9.09 -3.06 7.50
N GLU A 137 -7.81 -3.35 7.27
CA GLU A 137 -6.70 -2.68 7.96
C GLU A 137 -6.33 -1.31 7.38
N LEU A 138 -6.83 -0.99 6.18
CA LEU A 138 -6.63 0.30 5.54
C LEU A 138 -7.90 1.15 5.72
N GLU A 139 -8.00 1.85 6.84
CA GLU A 139 -9.19 2.65 7.18
C GLU A 139 -9.47 3.76 6.15
N ASP A 140 -8.43 4.31 5.51
CA ASP A 140 -8.56 5.31 4.45
C ASP A 140 -9.39 4.81 3.25
N LEU A 141 -9.36 3.50 2.95
CA LEU A 141 -10.20 2.91 1.89
C LEU A 141 -11.68 3.08 2.19
N GLN A 142 -12.10 2.93 3.45
CA GLN A 142 -13.50 3.10 3.85
C GLN A 142 -13.95 4.55 3.66
N HIS A 143 -13.09 5.49 4.03
CA HIS A 143 -13.35 6.91 3.83
C HIS A 143 -13.52 7.24 2.35
N ILE A 144 -12.64 6.75 1.48
CA ILE A 144 -12.72 6.95 0.03
C ILE A 144 -13.97 6.31 -0.56
N ARG A 145 -14.29 5.06 -0.17
CA ARG A 145 -15.54 4.39 -0.56
C ARG A 145 -16.77 5.24 -0.18
N SER A 146 -16.79 5.82 1.02
CA SER A 146 -17.90 6.69 1.45
C SER A 146 -18.08 7.92 0.54
N PHE A 147 -16.97 8.49 0.04
CA PHE A 147 -17.02 9.60 -0.90
C PHE A 147 -17.61 9.19 -2.25
N PHE A 148 -17.26 7.99 -2.74
CA PHE A 148 -17.85 7.45 -3.97
C PHE A 148 -19.33 7.09 -3.81
N VAL A 149 -19.73 6.49 -2.69
CA VAL A 149 -21.14 6.22 -2.37
C VAL A 149 -21.95 7.52 -2.36
N GLN A 150 -21.45 8.57 -1.70
CA GLN A 150 -22.14 9.87 -1.66
C GLN A 150 -22.23 10.55 -3.02
N ARG A 151 -21.35 10.19 -3.96
CA ARG A 151 -21.22 10.82 -5.25
C ARG A 151 -22.00 10.09 -6.35
N PHE A 152 -21.91 8.77 -6.39
CA PHE A 152 -22.42 7.92 -7.46
C PHE A 152 -23.55 6.99 -6.98
N GLY A 153 -23.84 6.99 -5.68
CA GLY A 153 -24.94 6.26 -5.07
C GLY A 153 -24.57 4.86 -4.59
N LEU A 154 -25.47 4.30 -3.77
CA LEU A 154 -25.31 2.97 -3.18
C LEU A 154 -25.44 1.83 -4.21
N LYS A 155 -26.10 2.06 -5.34
CA LYS A 155 -26.25 1.04 -6.39
C LYS A 155 -24.89 0.66 -6.98
N PHE A 156 -24.10 1.67 -7.37
CA PHE A 156 -22.75 1.48 -7.88
C PHE A 156 -21.84 0.77 -6.87
N ASP A 157 -21.94 1.16 -5.59
CA ASP A 157 -21.20 0.52 -4.51
C ASP A 157 -21.51 -0.97 -4.38
N LYS A 158 -22.80 -1.33 -4.33
CA LYS A 158 -23.23 -2.74 -4.25
C LYS A 158 -22.84 -3.53 -5.49
N GLU A 159 -22.94 -2.97 -6.68
CA GLU A 159 -22.51 -3.63 -7.92
C GLU A 159 -21.02 -3.99 -7.88
N CYS A 160 -20.18 -3.10 -7.35
CA CYS A 160 -18.75 -3.35 -7.20
C CYS A 160 -18.45 -4.39 -6.11
N VAL A 161 -19.11 -4.30 -4.95
CA VAL A 161 -18.84 -5.21 -3.82
C VAL A 161 -19.35 -6.63 -4.07
N ASP A 162 -20.58 -6.75 -4.59
CA ASP A 162 -21.25 -8.02 -4.85
C ASP A 162 -20.80 -8.67 -6.17
N LEU A 163 -19.97 -7.98 -6.97
CA LEU A 163 -19.53 -8.42 -8.30
C LEU A 163 -20.70 -8.79 -9.23
N ARG A 164 -21.76 -7.95 -9.25
CA ARG A 164 -22.96 -8.19 -10.07
C ARG A 164 -22.64 -8.14 -11.56
N GLN A 165 -23.55 -8.67 -12.39
CA GLN A 165 -23.37 -8.67 -13.83
C GLN A 165 -23.25 -7.23 -14.37
N GLY A 166 -22.24 -6.98 -15.21
CA GLY A 166 -21.91 -5.65 -15.70
C GLY A 166 -21.04 -4.80 -14.76
N ASN A 167 -20.51 -5.37 -13.67
CA ASN A 167 -19.53 -4.67 -12.84
C ASN A 167 -18.24 -4.37 -13.63
N VAL A 168 -17.57 -3.28 -13.25
CA VAL A 168 -16.34 -2.80 -13.89
C VAL A 168 -15.11 -3.07 -13.02
N VAL A 169 -15.21 -3.96 -12.03
CA VAL A 169 -14.08 -4.29 -11.16
C VAL A 169 -13.05 -5.10 -11.96
N GLY A 170 -11.78 -4.71 -11.88
CA GLY A 170 -10.71 -5.44 -12.55
C GLY A 170 -10.62 -6.89 -12.07
N PHE A 171 -10.49 -7.82 -13.01
CA PHE A 171 -10.38 -9.26 -12.70
C PHE A 171 -9.19 -9.56 -11.76
N GLU A 172 -8.08 -8.84 -11.90
CA GLU A 172 -6.87 -9.08 -11.12
C GLU A 172 -7.09 -8.90 -9.62
N ILE A 173 -7.69 -7.78 -9.20
CA ILE A 173 -7.95 -7.53 -7.77
C ILE A 173 -8.99 -8.51 -7.20
N VAL A 174 -9.97 -8.92 -8.02
CA VAL A 174 -10.95 -9.94 -7.64
C VAL A 174 -10.26 -11.28 -7.40
N LYS A 175 -9.40 -11.70 -8.34
CA LYS A 175 -8.61 -12.91 -8.22
C LYS A 175 -7.74 -12.87 -6.97
N ILE A 176 -6.97 -11.80 -6.76
CA ILE A 176 -6.09 -11.67 -5.59
C ILE A 176 -6.88 -11.75 -4.28
N LEU A 177 -8.00 -11.03 -4.14
CA LEU A 177 -8.69 -10.94 -2.85
C LEU A 177 -9.62 -12.12 -2.57
N ASN A 178 -10.19 -12.77 -3.59
CA ASN A 178 -11.09 -13.93 -3.42
C ASN A 178 -10.36 -15.28 -3.43
N THR A 179 -9.15 -15.36 -3.96
CA THR A 179 -8.42 -16.64 -4.00
C THR A 179 -8.04 -17.05 -2.58
N ASN A 180 -8.57 -18.20 -2.16
CA ASN A 180 -8.09 -18.92 -0.99
C ASN A 180 -7.20 -20.06 -1.45
N MET A 181 -6.04 -20.18 -0.81
CA MET A 181 -5.09 -21.23 -1.11
C MET A 181 -5.66 -22.63 -0.81
N ARG A 182 -5.46 -23.56 -1.74
CA ARG A 182 -5.76 -24.99 -1.53
C ARG A 182 -4.57 -25.71 -0.86
N GLY A 183 -4.84 -26.84 -0.20
CA GLY A 183 -3.80 -27.56 0.57
C GLY A 183 -2.65 -28.11 -0.27
N ASP A 184 -2.94 -28.54 -1.49
CA ASP A 184 -1.98 -29.00 -2.51
C ASP A 184 -1.02 -27.89 -2.96
N GLU A 185 -1.52 -26.66 -3.11
CA GLU A 185 -0.71 -25.49 -3.45
C GLU A 185 0.29 -25.15 -2.32
N ILE A 186 -0.09 -25.30 -1.05
CA ILE A 186 0.82 -25.09 0.09
C ILE A 186 2.01 -26.05 0.01
N THR A 187 1.76 -27.33 -0.24
CA THR A 187 2.83 -28.33 -0.39
C THR A 187 3.74 -28.02 -1.59
N HIS A 188 3.19 -27.49 -2.68
CA HIS A 188 3.98 -27.03 -3.81
C HIS A 188 4.92 -25.89 -3.42
N ILE A 189 4.42 -24.87 -2.70
CA ILE A 189 5.24 -23.75 -2.23
C ILE A 189 6.37 -24.21 -1.32
N VAL A 190 6.08 -25.10 -0.36
CA VAL A 190 7.11 -25.65 0.53
C VAL A 190 8.20 -26.36 -0.27
N ARG A 191 7.82 -27.15 -1.30
CA ARG A 191 8.76 -27.83 -2.19
C ARG A 191 9.60 -26.83 -2.99
N GLU A 192 8.97 -25.81 -3.55
CA GLU A 192 9.64 -24.77 -4.34
C GLU A 192 10.64 -23.98 -3.48
N LEU A 193 10.25 -23.58 -2.26
CA LEU A 193 11.12 -22.90 -1.30
C LEU A 193 12.28 -23.79 -0.85
N SER A 194 12.05 -25.09 -0.66
CA SER A 194 13.11 -26.07 -0.37
C SER A 194 14.15 -26.12 -1.48
N HIS A 195 13.70 -26.17 -2.74
CA HIS A 195 14.58 -26.20 -3.90
C HIS A 195 15.41 -24.91 -4.00
N LYS A 196 14.77 -23.73 -3.92
CA LYS A 196 15.45 -22.43 -3.95
C LYS A 196 16.48 -22.26 -2.82
N TYR A 197 16.21 -22.84 -1.65
CA TYR A 197 17.16 -22.81 -0.54
C TYR A 197 18.38 -23.70 -0.80
N LYS A 198 18.18 -24.94 -1.27
CA LYS A 198 19.28 -25.86 -1.61
C LYS A 198 20.19 -25.28 -2.69
N THR A 199 19.63 -24.67 -3.73
CA THR A 199 20.42 -24.03 -4.80
C THR A 199 21.23 -22.83 -4.30
N ASN A 200 20.72 -22.06 -3.34
CA ASN A 200 21.45 -20.91 -2.78
C ASN A 200 22.64 -21.33 -1.88
N ILE A 201 22.56 -22.50 -1.25
CA ILE A 201 23.67 -23.06 -0.47
C ILE A 201 24.78 -23.53 -1.41
N THR A 202 24.43 -24.31 -2.44
CA THR A 202 25.43 -24.88 -3.37
C THR A 202 26.19 -23.80 -4.13
N THR A 203 25.52 -22.72 -4.55
CA THR A 203 26.20 -21.59 -5.21
C THR A 203 27.09 -20.76 -4.28
N SER A 204 26.90 -20.86 -2.96
CA SER A 204 27.77 -20.20 -1.97
C SER A 204 28.98 -21.08 -1.60
N THR A 205 28.86 -22.42 -1.66
CA THR A 205 29.96 -23.34 -1.34
C THR A 205 30.98 -23.47 -2.46
N ASP A 206 30.61 -23.23 -3.73
CA ASP A 206 31.55 -23.25 -4.87
C ASP A 206 32.49 -22.03 -4.90
N SER A 207 32.41 -21.13 -3.91
CA SER A 207 33.34 -20.02 -3.71
C SER A 207 34.39 -20.27 -2.61
N ILE A 208 34.42 -21.48 -2.02
CA ILE A 208 35.44 -21.92 -1.04
C ILE A 208 35.87 -23.36 -1.39
N SER A 209 36.55 -23.54 -2.52
CA SER A 209 37.27 -24.80 -2.78
C SER A 209 38.30 -24.64 -3.88
N GLU A 210 39.44 -24.00 -3.57
CA GLU A 210 40.77 -24.49 -3.95
C GLU A 210 41.72 -24.23 -2.76
N ASP A 211 42.73 -25.08 -2.62
CA ASP A 211 43.77 -25.15 -1.58
C ASP A 211 43.45 -25.94 -0.30
N LEU A 212 43.47 -27.27 -0.42
CA LEU A 212 44.13 -28.12 0.58
C LEU A 212 44.87 -29.29 -0.08
N ALA A 213 46.19 -29.13 -0.21
CA ALA A 213 47.14 -30.25 -0.30
C ALA A 213 48.36 -29.95 0.61
N SER A 214 48.50 -30.78 1.67
CA SER A 214 49.61 -30.95 2.64
C SER A 214 50.14 -29.69 3.36
N SER A 215 50.43 -29.65 4.66
CA SER A 215 51.07 -30.65 5.52
C SER A 215 50.84 -30.28 6.99
N ASP A 216 51.05 -31.24 7.88
CA ASP A 216 50.99 -31.13 9.34
C ASP A 216 51.78 -29.93 9.93
N ASP A 217 51.21 -29.19 10.90
CA ASP A 217 51.91 -28.70 12.10
C ASP A 217 50.92 -28.12 13.14
N LEU A 218 51.27 -28.27 14.42
CA LEU A 218 50.52 -27.90 15.63
C LEU A 218 50.44 -26.37 15.82
N GLY A 219 49.27 -25.85 16.23
CA GLY A 219 49.18 -24.46 16.68
C GLY A 219 47.77 -23.96 17.01
N ILE A 220 47.34 -24.15 18.26
CA ILE A 220 46.24 -23.38 18.85
C ILE A 220 46.74 -21.94 19.11
N ALA A 221 46.17 -20.93 18.43
CA ALA A 221 46.29 -19.53 18.82
C ALA A 221 45.09 -18.68 18.36
N ASP A 222 44.55 -17.93 19.31
CA ASP A 222 43.29 -17.16 19.33
C ASP A 222 42.99 -16.22 18.13
N SER A 223 41.89 -16.51 17.44
CA SER A 223 41.21 -15.59 16.50
C SER A 223 40.52 -14.41 17.21
N ASP A 224 40.24 -14.56 18.51
CA ASP A 224 39.45 -13.58 19.27
C ASP A 224 40.27 -12.36 19.71
N ALA A 225 41.58 -12.51 19.91
CA ALA A 225 42.48 -11.40 20.26
C ALA A 225 42.55 -10.33 19.15
N MET A 226 42.52 -10.74 17.88
CA MET A 226 42.59 -9.82 16.73
C MET A 226 41.28 -9.05 16.52
N LYS A 227 40.13 -9.66 16.81
CA LYS A 227 38.80 -9.01 16.73
C LYS A 227 38.63 -7.97 17.85
N VAL A 228 39.07 -8.28 19.06
CA VAL A 228 39.03 -7.38 20.22
C VAL A 228 39.93 -6.14 19.99
N GLU A 229 41.12 -6.33 19.42
CA GLU A 229 42.05 -5.23 19.14
C GLU A 229 41.52 -4.29 18.03
N LYS A 230 40.87 -4.84 17.01
CA LYS A 230 40.21 -4.06 15.93
C LYS A 230 39.01 -3.27 16.46
N MET A 231 38.24 -3.84 17.40
CA MET A 231 37.11 -3.16 18.05
C MET A 231 37.56 -2.04 19.00
N LYS A 232 38.65 -2.24 19.77
CA LYS A 232 39.26 -1.20 20.62
C LYS A 232 39.77 0.00 19.80
N ARG A 233 40.36 -0.23 18.62
CA ARG A 233 40.80 0.85 17.71
C ARG A 233 39.61 1.63 17.11
N ALA A 234 38.51 0.97 16.79
CA ALA A 234 37.29 1.62 16.31
C ALA A 234 36.62 2.50 17.38
N LEU A 235 36.60 2.06 18.64
CA LEU A 235 36.07 2.86 19.75
C LEU A 235 36.91 4.10 20.06
N ARG A 236 38.25 4.00 20.00
CA ARG A 236 39.15 5.16 20.15
C ARG A 236 38.89 6.22 19.07
N ARG A 237 38.66 5.81 17.82
CA ARG A 237 38.30 6.72 16.71
C ARG A 237 36.94 7.39 16.91
N LYS A 238 35.92 6.67 17.39
CA LYS A 238 34.60 7.26 17.71
C LYS A 238 34.65 8.24 18.88
N LYS A 239 35.52 8.01 19.88
CA LYS A 239 35.69 8.91 21.03
C LYS A 239 36.32 10.24 20.62
N VAL A 240 37.36 10.20 19.77
CA VAL A 240 38.02 11.39 19.20
C VAL A 240 37.05 12.22 18.33
N MET A 241 36.18 11.58 17.54
CA MET A 241 35.18 12.30 16.75
C MET A 241 34.07 12.95 17.60
N LYS A 242 33.74 12.38 18.76
CA LYS A 242 32.74 12.93 19.69
C LYS A 242 33.28 14.07 20.57
N GLU A 243 34.59 14.10 20.83
CA GLU A 243 35.26 15.22 21.50
C GLU A 243 35.40 16.43 20.57
N ASN A 244 35.73 16.21 19.29
CA ASN A 244 35.87 17.31 18.32
C ASN A 244 34.52 17.98 17.95
N SER A 245 33.38 17.31 18.11
CA SER A 245 32.07 17.91 17.84
C SER A 245 31.51 18.76 19.00
N LYS A 246 32.17 18.79 20.17
CA LYS A 246 31.76 19.64 21.30
C LYS A 246 32.31 21.08 21.23
N PHE A 247 33.18 21.39 20.27
CA PHE A 247 33.83 22.71 20.14
C PHE A 247 33.19 23.64 19.10
N LEU A 248 32.01 23.31 18.56
CA LEU A 248 31.29 24.20 17.64
C LEU A 248 29.84 24.37 18.10
N HIS A 249 29.60 25.35 18.96
CA HIS A 249 28.28 25.96 19.15
C HIS A 249 28.31 27.42 18.65
N PRO A 250 27.31 27.87 17.86
CA PRO A 250 27.07 29.28 17.60
C PRO A 250 26.48 29.97 18.85
N ASN A 251 26.97 31.16 19.16
CA ASN A 251 26.50 31.98 20.28
C ASN A 251 25.01 32.37 20.16
N LEU A 252 24.28 32.14 21.25
CA LEU A 252 23.03 32.81 21.60
C LEU A 252 23.32 34.23 22.12
N ARG A 253 22.48 35.21 21.75
CA ARG A 253 22.22 36.37 22.62
C ARG A 253 20.76 36.82 22.51
N GLU A 254 19.89 36.14 23.25
CA GLU A 254 18.68 36.75 23.78
C GLU A 254 19.07 37.56 25.03
N SER A 255 18.78 38.85 25.02
CA SER A 255 18.84 39.70 26.21
C SER A 255 17.43 39.97 26.72
N GLN A 256 17.01 39.22 27.74
CA GLN A 256 15.93 39.64 28.65
C GLN A 256 16.54 40.36 29.85
N GLY A 257 16.16 41.63 30.04
CA GLY A 257 16.36 42.37 31.29
C GLY A 257 15.04 42.45 32.07
N ARG A 258 15.01 41.85 33.26
CA ARG A 258 14.21 42.28 34.43
C ARG A 258 15.19 43.10 35.30
N ASP A 259 14.85 44.14 36.05
CA ASP A 259 13.66 44.40 36.85
C ASP A 259 13.70 45.86 37.40
N ARG A 260 12.51 46.39 37.76
CA ARG A 260 12.19 47.32 38.87
C ARG A 260 12.66 48.80 38.93
N SER A 261 11.63 49.67 38.99
CA SER A 261 11.28 50.59 40.10
C SER A 261 11.35 52.12 39.92
N PHE A 262 10.21 52.77 40.24
CA PHE A 262 9.99 54.06 40.90
C PHE A 262 10.42 55.39 40.23
N ARG A 263 9.44 56.21 39.80
CA ARG A 263 8.99 57.47 40.48
C ARG A 263 8.12 58.35 39.56
N ARG A 264 7.01 58.81 40.18
CA ARG A 264 6.17 60.00 39.90
C ARG A 264 5.39 60.07 38.60
#